data_AF-A0A8S2TPL0-F1
#
_entry.id   AF-A0A8S2TPL0-F1
#
_cell.length_a   1.000
_cell.length_b   1.000
_cell.length_c   1.000
_cell.angle_alpha   90.00
_cell.angle_beta   90.00
_cell.angle_gamma   90.00
#
_symmetry.space_group_name_H-M   'P 1'
#
loop_
_entity.id
_entity.type
_entity.pdbx_description
1 polymer ?
#
loop_
_entity_poly.entity_id
_entity_poly.type
_entity_poly.pdbx_seq_one_letter_code
_entity_poly.pdbx_strand_id
1 'polypeptide(L)' 'SRATGASIVNETSDLKEQDVGTGCGLFEIRKIGDEYYAFFDQCKNPKACTIILRGANKDVLNEIERNFHDAMN' A
#
# COMPACT_ATOMS: atom_id res chain seq x y z
N SER A 1 2.38 -5.73 -7.03
CA SER A 1 1.56 -6.87 -7.47
C SER A 1 0.13 -6.87 -6.96
N ARG A 2 -0.12 -7.03 -5.66
CA ARG A 2 -1.48 -7.33 -5.16
C ARG A 2 -2.53 -6.23 -5.29
N ALA A 3 -2.11 -4.95 -5.31
CA ALA A 3 -3.01 -3.82 -5.49
C ALA A 3 -3.20 -3.45 -6.98
N THR A 4 -2.10 -3.30 -7.73
CA THR A 4 -2.12 -2.79 -9.12
C THR A 4 -2.06 -3.87 -10.21
N GLY A 5 -1.79 -5.13 -9.86
CA GLY A 5 -1.58 -6.23 -10.80
C GLY A 5 -0.14 -6.40 -11.29
N ALA A 6 0.80 -5.51 -10.92
CA ALA A 6 2.18 -5.54 -11.46
C ALA A 6 2.99 -6.77 -11.01
N SER A 7 3.79 -7.37 -11.88
CA SER A 7 4.74 -8.43 -11.51
C SER A 7 6.10 -7.84 -11.14
N ILE A 8 6.80 -8.49 -10.20
CA ILE A 8 8.18 -8.12 -9.86
C ILE A 8 9.10 -8.78 -10.89
N VAL A 9 9.91 -7.97 -11.57
CA VAL A 9 10.87 -8.42 -12.59
C VAL A 9 12.27 -8.01 -12.13
N ASN A 10 13.24 -8.92 -12.25
CA ASN A 10 14.60 -8.73 -11.74
C ASN A 10 15.54 -8.06 -12.75
N GLU A 11 15.33 -8.28 -14.04
CA GLU A 11 16.15 -7.74 -15.12
C GLU A 11 15.30 -6.90 -16.08
N THR A 12 15.84 -5.77 -16.52
CA THR A 12 15.12 -4.85 -17.41
C THR A 12 14.86 -5.45 -18.80
N SER A 13 15.71 -6.39 -19.24
CA SER A 13 15.54 -7.15 -20.48
C SER A 13 14.35 -8.11 -20.47
N ASP A 14 13.92 -8.56 -19.29
CA ASP A 14 12.83 -9.52 -19.13
C ASP A 14 11.45 -8.86 -18.99
N LEU A 15 11.41 -7.53 -18.94
CA LEU A 15 10.18 -6.77 -18.72
C LEU A 15 9.22 -6.91 -19.91
N LYS A 16 7.99 -7.35 -19.64
CA LYS A 16 6.92 -7.43 -20.63
C LYS A 16 5.77 -6.52 -20.24
N GLU A 17 4.92 -6.17 -21.22
CA GLU A 17 3.74 -5.33 -20.97
C GLU A 17 2.81 -5.91 -19.89
N GLN A 18 2.68 -7.24 -19.85
CA GLN A 18 1.89 -7.96 -18.85
C GLN A 18 2.40 -7.77 -17.40
N ASP A 19 3.68 -7.39 -17.22
CA ASP A 19 4.26 -7.19 -15.91
C ASP A 19 3.92 -5.80 -15.34
N VAL A 20 3.45 -4.88 -16.18
CA VAL A 20 3.07 -3.52 -15.79
C VAL A 20 1.66 -3.51 -15.20
N GLY A 21 1.56 -3.13 -13.93
CA GLY A 21 0.27 -3.05 -13.23
C GLY A 21 -0.50 -1.78 -13.56
N THR A 22 -1.56 -1.90 -14.34
CA THR A 22 -2.47 -0.79 -14.72
C THR A 22 -3.75 -0.73 -13.88
N GLY A 23 -3.84 -1.56 -12.84
CA GLY A 23 -5.03 -1.68 -12.01
C GLY A 23 -5.29 -0.49 -11.09
N CYS A 24 -4.34 0.45 -10.94
CA CYS A 24 -4.49 1.65 -10.11
C CYS A 24 -5.35 2.70 -10.83
N GLY A 25 -6.43 3.15 -10.20
CA GLY A 25 -7.28 4.20 -10.75
C GLY A 25 -6.75 5.61 -10.48
N LEU A 26 -6.10 5.80 -9.33
CA LEU A 26 -5.55 7.09 -8.92
C LEU A 26 -4.20 6.91 -8.25
N PHE A 27 -3.18 7.54 -8.84
CA PHE A 27 -1.90 7.72 -8.18
C PHE A 27 -1.74 9.18 -7.78
N GLU A 28 -1.43 9.42 -6.51
CA GLU A 28 -1.11 10.76 -6.03
C GLU A 28 -0.15 10.75 -4.84
N ILE A 29 0.56 11.85 -4.66
CA ILE A 29 1.41 12.07 -3.50
C ILE A 29 0.63 12.96 -2.53
N ARG A 30 0.34 12.45 -1.33
CA ARG A 30 -0.34 13.23 -0.28
C ARG A 30 0.65 13.49 0.85
N LYS A 31 0.65 14.73 1.36
CA LYS A 31 1.38 15.09 2.59
C LYS A 31 0.51 14.75 3.80
N ILE A 32 1.04 13.99 4.74
CA ILE A 32 0.37 13.65 6.00
C ILE A 32 1.34 14.00 7.14
N GLY A 33 0.97 15.01 7.94
CA GLY A 33 1.91 15.60 8.90
C GLY A 33 3.06 16.27 8.15
N ASP A 34 4.29 15.86 8.46
CA ASP A 34 5.51 16.38 7.82
C ASP A 34 6.10 15.44 6.76
N GLU A 35 5.43 14.32 6.47
CA GLU A 35 5.89 13.32 5.52
C GLU A 35 5.02 13.26 4.26
N TYR A 36 5.62 12.86 3.14
CA TYR A 36 4.92 12.62 1.88
C TYR A 36 4.77 11.13 1.64
N TYR A 37 3.56 10.72 1.25
CA TYR A 37 3.22 9.34 0.98
C TYR A 37 2.69 9.21 -0.45
N ALA A 38 3.11 8.16 -1.15
CA ALA A 38 2.60 7.81 -2.47
C ALA A 38 1.38 6.88 -2.31
N PHE A 39 0.21 7.35 -2.73
CA PHE A 39 -1.04 6.60 -2.67
C PHE A 39 -1.35 5.95 -4.02
N PHE A 40 -1.80 4.70 -3.95
CA PHE A 40 -2.31 3.92 -5.06
C PHE A 40 -3.77 3.56 -4.76
N ASP A 41 -4.68 4.46 -5.11
CA ASP A 41 -6.10 4.39 -4.76
C ASP A 41 -6.97 3.96 -5.94
N GLN A 42 -8.23 3.62 -5.65
CA GLN A 42 -9.23 3.20 -6.63
C GLN A 42 -8.77 2.03 -7.51
N CYS A 43 -8.03 1.09 -6.89
CA CYS A 43 -7.58 -0.11 -7.59
C CYS A 43 -8.77 -0.99 -7.98
N LYS A 44 -8.79 -1.54 -9.21
CA LYS A 44 -9.97 -2.25 -9.74
C LYS A 44 -10.33 -3.55 -9.01
N ASN A 45 -9.35 -4.33 -8.54
CA ASN A 45 -9.55 -5.58 -7.80
C ASN A 45 -8.41 -5.79 -6.78
N PRO A 46 -8.32 -4.96 -5.73
CA PRO A 46 -7.19 -4.99 -4.84
C PRO A 46 -7.27 -6.18 -3.89
N LYS A 47 -6.21 -6.99 -3.84
CA LYS A 47 -6.01 -8.05 -2.84
C LYS A 47 -5.16 -7.58 -1.65
N ALA A 48 -4.95 -6.28 -1.54
CA ALA A 48 -4.17 -5.65 -0.49
C ALA A 48 -4.76 -4.28 -0.19
N CYS A 49 -4.79 -3.91 1.08
CA CYS A 49 -5.09 -2.57 1.56
C CYS A 49 -4.01 -2.14 2.56
N THR A 50 -3.90 -0.84 2.80
CA THR A 50 -2.98 -0.26 3.78
C THR A 50 -3.75 0.66 4.70
N ILE A 51 -3.49 0.53 6.00
CA ILE A 51 -4.10 1.35 7.05
C ILE A 51 -2.97 2.13 7.72
N ILE A 52 -3.15 3.45 7.81
CA ILE A 52 -2.17 4.33 8.43
C ILE A 52 -2.65 4.65 9.85
N LEU A 53 -1.95 4.13 10.86
CA LEU A 53 -2.22 4.42 12.26
C LEU A 53 -1.46 5.68 12.70
N ARG A 54 -2.14 6.56 13.43
CA ARG A 54 -1.55 7.77 14.04
C ARG A 54 -1.94 7.84 15.51
N GLY A 55 -1.00 8.17 16.37
CA GLY A 55 -1.19 8.15 17.82
C GLY A 55 -0.21 9.07 18.55
N ALA A 56 -0.50 9.34 19.82
CA ALA A 56 0.24 10.31 20.63
C ALA A 56 1.66 9.86 20.98
N ASN A 57 1.88 8.55 21.13
CA ASN A 57 3.20 7.97 21.40
C ASN A 57 3.30 6.56 20.80
N LYS A 58 4.51 6.00 20.82
CA LYS A 58 4.82 4.69 20.25
C LYS A 58 4.12 3.54 20.98
N ASP A 59 3.97 3.63 22.30
CA ASP A 59 3.38 2.54 23.09
C ASP A 59 1.91 2.34 22.73
N VAL A 60 1.14 3.42 22.61
CA VAL A 60 -0.27 3.40 22.18
C VAL A 60 -0.40 2.88 20.75
N LEU A 61 0.50 3.31 19.83
CA LEU A 61 0.49 2.82 18.45
C LEU A 61 0.73 1.30 18.38
N ASN A 62 1.71 0.81 19.14
CA ASN A 62 2.03 -0.62 19.19
C ASN A 62 0.88 -1.45 19.78
N GLU A 63 0.15 -0.90 20.75
CA GLU A 63 -1.03 -1.56 21.32
C GLU A 63 -2.20 -1.60 20.32
N ILE A 64 -2.47 -0.49 19.62
CA ILE A 64 -3.50 -0.44 18.58
C ILE A 64 -3.17 -1.40 17.44
N GLU A 65 -1.91 -1.45 16.99
CA GLU A 65 -1.47 -2.37 15.93
C GLU A 65 -1.74 -3.82 16.31
N ARG A 66 -1.39 -4.22 17.54
CA ARG A 66 -1.68 -5.57 18.06
C ARG A 66 -3.18 -5.86 18.08
N ASN A 67 -3.97 -4.99 18.69
CA ASN A 67 -5.42 -5.17 18.78
C ASN A 67 -6.08 -5.25 17.40
N PHE A 68 -5.59 -4.48 16.43
CA PHE A 68 -6.11 -4.48 15.07
C PHE A 68 -5.73 -5.76 14.33
N HIS A 69 -4.50 -6.25 14.50
CA HIS A 69 -4.06 -7.52 13.94
C HIS A 69 -4.88 -8.69 14.50
N ASP A 70 -5.14 -8.70 15.80
CA ASP A 70 -5.96 -9.72 16.45
C ASP A 70 -7.41 -9.70 15.97
N ALA A 71 -7.97 -8.50 15.71
CA ALA A 71 -9.34 -8.36 15.20
C ALA A 71 -9.50 -8.75 13.72
N MET A 72 -8.41 -8.77 12.95
CA MET A 72 -8.40 -9.10 11.53
C MET A 72 -8.17 -10.58 11.24
N ASN A 73 -7.65 -11.34 12.22
CA ASN A 73 -7.41 -12.77 12.13
C ASN A 73 -8.63 -13.57 12.59
#